data_AF-A0A4Y9A8L1-F1
#
_entry.id   AF-A0A4Y9A8L1-F1
#
_cell.length_a   1.000
_cell.length_b   1.000
_cell.length_c   1.000
_cell.angle_alpha   90.00
_cell.angle_beta   90.00
_cell.angle_gamma   90.00
#
_symmetry.space_group_name_H-M   'P 1'
#
loop_
_entity.id
_entity.type
_entity.pdbx_description
1 polymer ?
#
loop_
_entity_poly.entity_id
_entity_poly.type
_entity_poly.pdbx_seq_one_letter_code
_entity_poly.pdbx_strand_id
1 'polypeptide(L)' 'MNQHLAYFTLGIVIILISTPLAYTLVNVLYQNQNLTGEYVPILNGFIHSLMLVGLVLCSIGLVAFIKNKK' A
#
# COMPACT_ATOMS: atom_id res chain seq x y z
N MET A 1 -21.80 -4.88 4.81
CA MET A 1 -20.78 -4.93 3.75
C MET A 1 -20.16 -6.32 3.77
N ASN A 2 -20.22 -7.08 2.66
CA ASN A 2 -19.62 -8.41 2.62
C ASN A 2 -18.12 -8.29 2.92
N GLN A 3 -17.60 -9.06 3.86
CA GLN A 3 -16.22 -8.90 4.37
C GLN A 3 -15.17 -8.94 3.23
N HIS A 4 -15.42 -9.70 2.16
CA HIS A 4 -14.54 -9.79 1.00
C HIS A 4 -14.51 -8.50 0.16
N LEU A 5 -15.65 -7.81 0.02
CA LEU A 5 -15.72 -6.50 -0.62
C LEU A 5 -15.01 -5.45 0.23
N ALA A 6 -15.04 -5.58 1.56
CA ALA A 6 -14.29 -4.71 2.46
C ALA A 6 -12.77 -4.85 2.24
N TYR A 7 -12.23 -6.08 2.21
CA TYR A 7 -10.79 -6.26 1.95
C TYR A 7 -10.35 -5.76 0.57
N PHE A 8 -11.18 -5.99 -0.46
CA PHE A 8 -10.89 -5.52 -1.81
C PHE A 8 -10.89 -3.98 -1.90
N THR A 9 -11.91 -3.34 -1.33
CA THR A 9 -11.97 -1.86 -1.30
C THR A 9 -10.85 -1.25 -0.46
N LEU A 10 -10.50 -1.85 0.67
CA LEU A 10 -9.39 -1.41 1.52
C LEU A 10 -8.05 -1.53 0.79
N GLY A 11 -7.84 -2.61 0.03
CA GLY A 11 -6.65 -2.77 -0.83
C GLY A 11 -6.54 -1.67 -1.89
N ILE A 12 -7.65 -1.33 -2.58
CA ILE A 12 -7.69 -0.24 -3.56
C ILE A 12 -7.36 1.11 -2.91
N VAL A 13 -7.96 1.39 -1.75
CA VAL A 13 -7.70 2.63 -1.00
C VAL A 13 -6.22 2.74 -0.65
N ILE A 14 -5.60 1.66 -0.15
CA ILE A 14 -4.16 1.63 0.18
C ILE A 14 -3.29 1.93 -1.06
N ILE A 15 -3.63 1.38 -2.22
CA ILE A 15 -2.88 1.66 -3.46
C ILE A 15 -3.01 3.13 -3.85
N LEU A 16 -4.21 3.72 -3.77
CA LEU A 16 -4.45 5.13 -4.10
C LEU A 16 -3.69 6.09 -3.19
N ILE A 17 -3.65 5.80 -1.88
CA ILE A 17 -2.97 6.65 -0.90
C ILE A 17 -1.48 6.30 -0.72
N SER A 18 -0.97 5.27 -1.40
CA SER A 18 0.39 4.76 -1.21
C SER A 18 1.45 5.85 -1.41
N THR A 19 1.30 6.69 -2.43
CA THR A 19 2.21 7.78 -2.73
C THR A 19 2.26 8.83 -1.61
N PRO A 20 1.17 9.53 -1.23
CA PRO A 20 1.22 10.51 -0.15
C PRO A 20 1.60 9.88 1.20
N LEU A 21 1.19 8.64 1.45
CA LEU A 21 1.56 7.92 2.67
C LEU A 21 3.08 7.63 2.72
N ALA A 22 3.69 7.23 1.61
CA ALA A 22 5.13 7.01 1.50
C ALA A 22 5.94 8.30 1.77
N TYR A 23 5.52 9.44 1.19
CA TYR A 23 6.16 10.73 1.47
C TYR A 23 6.12 11.07 2.97
N THR A 24 4.97 10.83 3.61
CA THR A 24 4.80 11.09 5.04
C THR A 24 5.68 10.17 5.89
N LEU A 25 5.72 8.87 5.55
CA LEU A 25 6.55 7.87 6.24
C LEU A 25 8.04 8.18 6.14
N VAL A 26 8.54 8.51 4.94
CA VAL A 26 9.95 8.87 4.74
C VAL A 26 10.30 10.12 5.54
N ASN A 27 9.43 11.13 5.53
CA ASN A 27 9.65 12.35 6.29
C ASN A 27 9.69 12.12 7.82
N VAL A 28 8.85 11.21 8.33
CA VAL A 28 8.84 10.84 9.76
C VAL A 28 10.06 10.01 10.15
N LEU A 29 10.40 8.97 9.37
CA LEU A 29 11.46 8.03 9.70
C LEU A 29 12.87 8.61 9.50
N TYR A 30 13.04 9.44 8.48
CA TYR A 30 14.31 10.05 8.15
C TYR A 30 14.34 11.55 8.45
N GLN A 31 13.54 11.97 9.44
CA GLN A 31 13.54 13.35 9.91
C GLN A 31 14.97 13.76 10.29
N ASN A 32 15.39 14.95 9.83
CA ASN A 32 16.72 15.53 10.05
C ASN A 32 17.92 14.75 9.46
N GLN A 33 17.69 13.77 8.58
CA GLN A 33 18.77 13.09 7.85
C GLN A 33 18.99 13.73 6.48
N ASN A 34 20.26 13.90 6.08
CA ASN A 34 20.60 14.37 4.74
C ASN A 34 20.59 13.18 3.77
N LEU A 35 19.49 13.03 3.03
CA LEU A 35 19.25 11.94 2.07
C LEU A 35 19.64 12.32 0.63
N THR A 36 20.52 13.31 0.45
CA THR A 36 20.91 13.76 -0.88
C THR A 36 21.49 12.60 -1.68
N GLY A 37 20.84 12.25 -2.80
CA GLY A 37 21.18 11.10 -3.65
C GLY A 37 20.40 9.82 -3.35
N GLU A 38 20.04 9.57 -2.09
CA GLU A 38 19.37 8.34 -1.64
C GLU A 38 17.85 8.51 -1.41
N TYR A 39 17.35 9.74 -1.39
CA TYR A 39 15.94 10.02 -1.13
C TYR A 39 14.98 9.34 -2.12
N VAL A 40 15.29 9.42 -3.41
CA VAL A 40 14.46 8.86 -4.49
C VAL A 40 14.33 7.34 -4.40
N PRO A 41 15.42 6.55 -4.30
CA PRO A 41 15.30 5.10 -4.17
C PRO A 41 14.60 4.68 -2.88
N ILE A 42 14.83 5.36 -1.75
CA ILE A 42 14.13 5.09 -0.48
C ILE A 42 12.62 5.33 -0.63
N LEU A 43 12.23 6.51 -1.11
CA LEU A 43 10.83 6.85 -1.35
C LEU A 43 10.16 5.84 -2.28
N ASN A 44 10.83 5.49 -3.38
CA ASN A 44 10.31 4.52 -4.33
C ASN A 44 10.13 3.13 -3.69
N GLY A 45 11.05 2.73 -2.82
CA GLY A 45 10.92 1.52 -1.99
C GLY A 45 9.65 1.54 -1.14
N PHE A 46 9.41 2.63 -0.39
CA PHE A 46 8.19 2.78 0.42
C PHE A 46 6.92 2.72 -0.42
N ILE A 47 6.88 3.41 -1.57
CA ILE A 47 5.72 3.39 -2.48
C ILE A 47 5.45 1.96 -2.95
N HIS A 48 6.46 1.25 -3.45
CA HIS A 48 6.30 -0.11 -3.97
C HIS A 48 5.89 -1.10 -2.87
N SER A 49 6.45 -0.98 -1.66
CA SER A 49 6.05 -1.81 -0.53
C SER A 49 4.58 -1.60 -0.15
N LEU A 50 4.11 -0.34 -0.10
CA LEU A 50 2.71 -0.04 0.19
C LEU A 50 1.76 -0.51 -0.93
N MET A 51 2.16 -0.36 -2.19
CA MET A 51 1.41 -0.90 -3.33
C MET A 51 1.31 -2.42 -3.28
N LEU A 52 2.38 -3.11 -2.89
CA LEU A 52 2.39 -4.56 -2.73
C LEU A 52 1.42 -5.01 -1.62
N VAL A 53 1.40 -4.32 -0.48
CA VAL A 53 0.43 -4.58 0.60
C VAL A 53 -1.00 -4.42 0.09
N GLY A 54 -1.28 -3.33 -0.64
CA GLY A 54 -2.59 -3.11 -1.27
C GLY A 54 -2.97 -4.20 -2.27
N LEU A 55 -2.02 -4.66 -3.08
CA LEU A 55 -2.22 -5.74 -4.06
C LEU A 55 -2.52 -7.09 -3.39
N VAL A 56 -1.85 -7.40 -2.27
CA VAL A 56 -2.12 -8.60 -1.48
C VAL A 56 -3.54 -8.55 -0.89
N LEU A 57 -3.96 -7.42 -0.33
CA LEU A 57 -5.32 -7.24 0.20
C LEU A 57 -6.39 -7.38 -0.88
N CYS A 58 -6.16 -6.78 -2.06
CA CYS A 58 -7.03 -6.97 -3.22
C CYS A 58 -7.13 -8.44 -3.60
N SER A 59 -6.00 -9.15 -3.66
CA SER A 59 -5.94 -10.57 -4.02
C SER A 59 -6.71 -11.44 -3.02
N ILE A 60 -6.58 -11.18 -1.71
CA ILE A 60 -7.34 -11.88 -0.67
C ILE A 60 -8.85 -11.64 -0.84
N GLY A 61 -9.26 -10.39 -1.06
CA GLY A 61 -10.67 -10.05 -1.30
C GLY A 61 -11.24 -10.77 -2.53
N LEU A 62 -10.47 -10.85 -3.61
CA LEU A 62 -10.86 -11.50 -4.86
C LEU A 62 -10.96 -13.03 -4.70
N VAL A 63 -9.95 -13.66 -4.09
CA VAL A 63 -9.96 -15.10 -3.80
C VAL A 63 -11.14 -15.47 -2.92
N ALA A 64 -11.42 -14.68 -1.89
CA ALA A 64 -12.52 -14.94 -0.99
C ALA A 64 -13.89 -14.74 -1.67
N PHE A 65 -14.01 -13.77 -2.57
CA PHE A 65 -15.20 -13.61 -3.42
C PHE A 65 -15.42 -14.81 -4.34
N ILE A 66 -14.38 -15.31 -5.01
CA ILE A 66 -14.47 -16.50 -5.87
C ILE A 66 -14.89 -17.73 -5.04
N LYS A 67 -14.30 -17.91 -3.86
CA LYS A 67 -14.60 -19.04 -2.97
C LYS A 67 -16.04 -19.03 -2.47
N ASN A 68 -16.62 -17.86 -2.21
CA ASN A 68 -18.00 -17.73 -1.71
C ASN A 68 -19.05 -17.80 -2.84
N LYS A 69 -18.64 -17.62 -4.10
CA LYS A 69 -19.51 -17.76 -5.28
C LYS A 69 -19.56 -19.19 -5.83
N LYS A 70 -18.68 -20.07 -5.35
CA LYS A 70 -18.59 -21.48 -5.72
C LYS A 70 -19.29 -22.33 -4.66
#